data_AF-A0A7S2N0T2-F1
#
_entry.id   AF-A0A7S2N0T2-F1
#
_cell.length_a   1.000
_cell.length_b   1.000
_cell.length_c   1.000
_cell.angle_alpha   90.00
_cell.angle_beta   90.00
_cell.angle_gamma   90.00
#
_symmetry.space_group_name_H-M   'P 1'
#
loop_
_entity.id
_entity.type
_entity.pdbx_description
1 polymer ?
#
loop_
_entity_poly.entity_id
_entity_poly.type
_entity_poly.pdbx_seq_one_letter_code
_entity_poly.pdbx_strand_id
1 'polypeptide(L)'
;RHSVYCAGGSCTEHTDYGVLTLQQSTGPGLEAFIGGAWQPLEPPGGHALAFAGDMLERLTNGRVPALRHRVRMPADDGPEGAARQSHIFFLQPDKDTVVQPMPPYARGDGSDLPPVRYGDWHHVKTSLAFRRQ
;
A
#
# COMPACT_ATOMS: atom_id res chain seq x y z
N ARG A 1 -8.20 -1.41 8.79
CA ARG A 1 -9.03 -0.29 8.33
C ARG A 1 -10.19 -0.84 7.50
N HIS A 2 -11.42 -0.46 7.83
CA HIS A 2 -12.57 -0.68 6.96
C HIS A 2 -12.81 0.61 6.17
N SER A 3 -12.87 0.52 4.86
CA SER A 3 -13.15 1.67 3.99
C SER A 3 -14.38 1.36 3.16
N VAL A 4 -15.36 2.26 3.22
CA VAL A 4 -16.56 2.23 2.37
C VAL A 4 -16.40 3.33 1.34
N TYR A 5 -16.43 2.97 0.06
CA TYR A 5 -16.46 3.91 -1.04
C TYR A 5 -17.87 3.90 -1.62
N CYS A 6 -18.61 5.00 -1.44
CA CYS A 6 -19.84 5.25 -2.17
C CYS A 6 -19.53 5.48 -3.66
N ALA A 7 -20.56 5.50 -4.52
CA ALA A 7 -20.39 5.82 -5.94
C ALA A 7 -19.55 7.11 -6.10
N GLY A 8 -18.47 7.03 -6.89
CA GLY A 8 -17.51 8.12 -7.09
C GLY A 8 -16.34 8.21 -6.08
N GLY A 9 -16.32 7.40 -5.01
CA GLY A 9 -15.20 7.35 -4.07
C GLY A 9 -13.92 6.79 -4.69
N SER A 10 -12.75 7.37 -4.39
CA SER A 10 -11.46 6.92 -4.92
C SER A 10 -10.35 6.98 -3.87
N CYS A 11 -9.21 6.37 -4.18
CA CYS A 11 -7.97 6.55 -3.44
C CYS A 11 -6.87 6.83 -4.45
N THR A 12 -6.21 7.98 -4.33
CA THR A 12 -5.12 8.38 -5.21
C THR A 12 -3.93 7.43 -5.11
N GLU A 13 -3.02 7.52 -6.07
CA GLU A 13 -1.79 6.73 -6.08
C GLU A 13 -0.96 6.91 -4.81
N HIS A 14 -0.55 5.79 -4.21
CA HIS A 14 0.33 5.76 -3.05
C HIS A 14 1.02 4.39 -2.88
N THR A 15 1.89 4.32 -1.88
CA THR A 15 2.41 3.07 -1.29
C THR A 15 2.05 3.03 0.18
N ASP A 16 1.81 1.82 0.70
CA ASP A 16 1.49 1.60 2.11
C ASP A 16 2.71 1.72 3.01
N TYR A 17 2.50 2.23 4.22
CA TYR A 17 3.61 2.75 5.03
C TYR A 17 4.34 1.66 5.80
N GLY A 18 3.65 0.56 6.10
CA GLY A 18 4.10 -0.52 6.96
C GLY A 18 4.90 -1.60 6.23
N VAL A 19 4.90 -2.82 6.78
CA VAL A 19 5.61 -3.97 6.23
C VAL A 19 4.76 -4.66 5.16
N LEU A 20 3.54 -5.06 5.51
CA LEU A 20 2.68 -5.88 4.66
C LEU A 20 1.24 -5.38 4.78
N THR A 21 0.54 -5.37 3.65
CA THR A 21 -0.90 -5.14 3.59
C THR A 21 -1.60 -6.42 3.15
N LEU A 22 -2.65 -6.79 3.88
CA LEU A 22 -3.62 -7.79 3.45
C LEU A 22 -4.93 -7.08 3.12
N GLN A 23 -5.45 -7.28 1.91
CA GLN A 23 -6.67 -6.60 1.45
C GLN A 23 -7.63 -7.56 0.76
N GLN A 24 -8.91 -7.45 1.11
CA GLN A 24 -10.02 -8.05 0.39
C GLN A 24 -11.09 -6.98 0.13
N SER A 25 -11.69 -6.97 -1.06
CA SER A 25 -12.78 -6.05 -1.41
C SER A 25 -14.00 -6.75 -1.99
N THR A 26 -15.18 -6.14 -1.84
CA THR A 26 -16.45 -6.66 -2.35
C THR A 26 -16.67 -6.39 -3.84
N GLY A 27 -15.80 -5.60 -4.48
CA GLY A 27 -15.87 -5.25 -5.89
C GLY A 27 -14.53 -4.78 -6.46
N PRO A 28 -14.47 -4.56 -7.78
CA PRO A 28 -13.26 -4.19 -8.51
C PRO A 28 -12.78 -2.77 -8.18
N GLY A 29 -11.67 -2.35 -8.80
CA GLY A 29 -11.18 -0.97 -8.78
C GLY A 29 -9.83 -0.75 -8.10
N LEU A 30 -9.27 -1.77 -7.43
CA LEU A 30 -7.86 -1.73 -7.00
C LEU A 30 -6.97 -1.89 -8.24
N GLU A 31 -6.03 -0.97 -8.41
CA GLU A 31 -5.05 -1.03 -9.49
C GLU A 31 -3.63 -0.89 -8.92
N ALA A 32 -2.67 -1.59 -9.52
CA ALA A 32 -1.25 -1.46 -9.20
C ALA A 32 -0.43 -1.06 -10.42
N PHE A 33 0.65 -0.31 -10.19
CA PHE A 33 1.57 0.08 -11.24
C PHE A 33 2.66 -0.97 -11.43
N ILE A 34 2.56 -1.76 -12.49
CA ILE A 34 3.43 -2.92 -12.76
C ILE A 34 3.91 -2.83 -14.21
N GLY A 35 5.23 -2.95 -14.43
CA GLY A 35 5.81 -2.94 -15.78
C GLY A 35 5.59 -1.64 -16.56
N GLY A 36 5.42 -0.51 -15.87
CA GLY A 36 5.20 0.79 -16.51
C GLY A 36 3.72 1.13 -16.79
N ALA A 37 2.77 0.27 -16.41
CA ALA A 37 1.35 0.48 -16.63
C ALA A 37 0.52 0.20 -15.38
N TRP A 38 -0.65 0.84 -15.29
CA TRP A 38 -1.66 0.51 -14.28
C TRP A 38 -2.39 -0.76 -14.69
N GLN A 39 -2.45 -1.73 -13.79
CA GLN A 39 -3.09 -3.02 -14.00
C GLN A 39 -4.11 -3.30 -12.89
N PRO A 40 -5.31 -3.81 -13.22
CA PRO A 40 -6.31 -4.18 -12.22
C PRO A 40 -5.81 -5.36 -11.37
N LEU A 41 -6.12 -5.32 -10.07
CA LEU A 41 -5.83 -6.41 -9.15
C LEU A 41 -7.14 -7.08 -8.71
N GLU A 42 -7.44 -8.22 -9.32
CA GLU A 42 -8.66 -8.99 -9.12
C GLU A 42 -8.33 -10.38 -8.59
N PRO A 43 -8.21 -10.55 -7.25
CA PRO A 43 -7.96 -11.87 -6.68
C PRO A 43 -9.17 -12.78 -6.90
N PRO A 44 -8.98 -14.11 -7.02
CA PRO A 44 -10.09 -15.05 -7.05
C PRO A 44 -11.00 -14.91 -5.83
N GLY A 45 -12.28 -15.26 -5.98
CA GLY A 45 -13.25 -15.22 -4.88
C GLY A 45 -12.74 -15.95 -3.63
N GLY A 46 -12.95 -15.34 -2.45
CA GLY A 46 -12.50 -15.88 -1.16
C GLY A 46 -11.02 -15.68 -0.84
N HIS A 47 -10.26 -14.98 -1.68
CA HIS A 47 -8.84 -14.70 -1.46
C HIS A 47 -8.60 -13.24 -1.06
N ALA A 48 -7.54 -13.04 -0.28
CA ALA A 48 -7.00 -11.72 -0.01
C ALA A 48 -5.73 -11.50 -0.83
N LEU A 49 -5.50 -10.26 -1.23
CA LEU A 49 -4.22 -9.82 -1.78
C LEU A 49 -3.25 -9.55 -0.63
N ALA A 50 -2.00 -9.96 -0.80
CA ALA A 50 -0.90 -9.62 0.08
C ALA A 50 0.17 -8.86 -0.71
N PHE A 51 0.55 -7.68 -0.24
CA PHE A 51 1.57 -6.89 -0.92
C PHE A 51 2.42 -6.06 0.03
N ALA A 52 3.64 -5.75 -0.43
CA ALA A 52 4.66 -5.06 0.34
C ALA A 52 4.33 -3.57 0.55
N GLY A 53 4.61 -3.08 1.74
CA GLY A 53 4.71 -1.66 2.04
C GLY A 53 6.16 -1.17 2.11
N ASP A 54 6.32 0.12 2.39
CA ASP A 54 7.60 0.84 2.45
C ASP A 54 8.62 0.17 3.40
N MET A 55 8.16 -0.43 4.51
CA MET A 55 9.08 -1.06 5.47
C MET A 55 9.61 -2.41 4.98
N LEU A 56 8.82 -3.19 4.22
CA LEU A 56 9.34 -4.43 3.63
C LEU A 56 10.34 -4.14 2.51
N GLU A 57 10.09 -3.11 1.71
CA GLU A 57 11.07 -2.63 0.74
C GLU A 57 12.39 -2.26 1.42
N ARG A 58 12.33 -1.55 2.56
CA ARG A 58 13.52 -1.17 3.32
C ARG A 58 14.24 -2.37 3.93
N LEU A 59 13.51 -3.28 4.57
CA LEU A 59 14.06 -4.51 5.15
C LEU A 59 14.77 -5.38 4.11
N THR A 60 14.23 -5.39 2.88
CA THR A 60 14.76 -6.18 1.75
C THR A 60 15.69 -5.38 0.83
N ASN A 61 16.05 -4.16 1.21
CA ASN A 61 16.93 -3.28 0.46
C ASN A 61 16.52 -3.10 -1.01
N GLY A 62 15.22 -2.92 -1.25
CA GLY A 62 14.63 -2.75 -2.58
C GLY A 62 14.37 -4.05 -3.35
N ARG A 63 14.73 -5.22 -2.80
CA ARG A 63 14.51 -6.51 -3.50
C ARG A 63 13.02 -6.85 -3.66
N VAL A 64 12.19 -6.41 -2.71
CA VAL A 64 10.73 -6.49 -2.75
C VAL A 64 10.18 -5.06 -2.68
N PRO A 65 9.89 -4.41 -3.82
CA PRO A 65 9.43 -3.02 -3.83
C PRO A 65 8.04 -2.88 -3.23
N ALA A 66 7.78 -1.74 -2.57
CA ALA A 66 6.47 -1.38 -2.07
C ALA A 66 5.49 -1.24 -3.24
N LEU A 67 4.31 -1.83 -3.09
CA LEU A 67 3.34 -1.84 -4.18
C LEU A 67 2.72 -0.46 -4.34
N ARG A 68 3.04 0.18 -5.45
CA ARG A 68 2.39 1.43 -5.86
C ARG A 68 1.00 1.12 -6.40
N HIS A 69 -0.02 1.59 -5.70
CA HIS A 69 -1.40 1.23 -5.98
C HIS A 69 -2.35 2.42 -5.82
N ARG A 70 -3.56 2.28 -6.38
CA ARG A 70 -4.65 3.25 -6.28
C ARG A 70 -6.00 2.55 -6.31
N VAL A 71 -7.06 3.27 -5.98
CA VAL A 71 -8.43 2.79 -6.18
C VAL A 71 -9.16 3.75 -7.10
N ARG A 72 -9.59 3.25 -8.27
CA ARG A 72 -10.50 3.95 -9.18
C ARG A 72 -11.75 3.11 -9.36
N MET A 73 -12.92 3.72 -9.16
CA MET A 73 -14.17 3.06 -9.52
C MET A 73 -14.32 3.03 -11.04
N PRO A 74 -14.81 1.92 -11.63
CA PRO A 74 -15.17 1.88 -13.05
C PRO A 74 -16.14 3.01 -13.39
N ALA A 75 -16.04 3.53 -14.62
CA ALA A 75 -16.91 4.61 -15.11
C ALA A 75 -18.33 4.13 -15.44
N ASP A 76 -18.50 2.81 -15.65
CA ASP A 76 -19.79 2.20 -15.94
C ASP A 76 -20.36 1.62 -14.65
N ASP A 77 -21.42 2.27 -14.21
CA ASP A 77 -22.08 2.07 -12.94
C ASP A 77 -22.70 0.67 -12.92
N GLY A 78 -22.15 -0.24 -12.11
CA GLY A 78 -23.00 -1.23 -11.44
C GLY A 78 -24.19 -0.50 -10.80
N PRO A 79 -25.34 -1.16 -10.57
CA PRO A 79 -26.60 -0.49 -10.22
C PRO A 79 -26.37 0.68 -9.28
N GLU A 80 -26.80 1.88 -9.68
CA GLU A 80 -26.58 3.14 -8.97
C GLU A 80 -26.61 2.92 -7.45
N GLY A 81 -25.48 3.20 -6.77
CA GLY A 81 -25.39 3.11 -5.30
C GLY A 81 -24.78 1.84 -4.71
N ALA A 82 -24.26 0.90 -5.50
CA ALA A 82 -23.52 -0.24 -4.96
C ALA A 82 -22.20 0.20 -4.27
N ALA A 83 -22.17 0.19 -2.94
CA ALA A 83 -20.99 0.56 -2.16
C ALA A 83 -19.87 -0.50 -2.30
N ARG A 84 -18.64 -0.05 -2.56
CA ARG A 84 -17.45 -0.90 -2.50
C ARG A 84 -16.89 -0.89 -1.08
N GLN A 85 -16.78 -2.07 -0.48
CA GLN A 85 -16.13 -2.24 0.81
C GLN A 85 -14.74 -2.82 0.63
N SER A 86 -13.78 -2.28 1.36
CA SER A 86 -12.42 -2.82 1.47
C SER A 86 -12.11 -3.13 2.92
N HIS A 87 -11.73 -4.38 3.17
CA HIS A 87 -11.25 -4.86 4.45
C HIS A 87 -9.73 -4.96 4.36
N ILE A 88 -9.05 -4.07 5.09
CA ILE A 88 -7.59 -3.92 4.98
C ILE A 88 -6.96 -4.14 6.35
N PHE A 89 -5.99 -5.05 6.41
CA PHE A 89 -5.12 -5.24 7.55
C PHE A 89 -3.72 -4.71 7.21
N PHE A 90 -3.18 -3.84 8.07
CA PHE A 90 -1.85 -3.30 7.92
C PHE A 90 -0.94 -3.89 9.00
N LEU A 91 0.10 -4.62 8.59
CA LEU A 91 1.18 -5.03 9.48
C LEU A 91 2.19 -3.88 9.57
N GLN A 92 2.37 -3.33 10.76
CA GLN A 92 3.17 -2.14 11.00
C GLN A 92 4.14 -2.36 12.17
N PRO A 93 5.36 -1.80 12.12
CA PRO A 93 6.26 -1.78 13.27
C PRO A 93 5.75 -0.87 14.39
N ASP A 94 6.33 -1.01 15.59
CA ASP A 94 6.16 -0.03 16.65
C ASP A 94 6.81 1.31 16.26
N LYS A 95 6.27 2.43 16.76
CA LYS A 95 6.71 3.79 16.39
C LYS A 95 8.22 4.02 16.57
N ASP A 96 8.82 3.40 17.59
CA ASP A 96 10.23 3.60 17.94
C ASP A 96 11.17 2.63 17.21
N THR A 97 10.60 1.72 16.39
CA THR A 97 11.38 0.75 15.61
C THR A 97 12.22 1.48 14.56
N VAL A 98 13.53 1.21 14.56
CA VAL A 98 14.43 1.59 13.46
C VAL A 98 14.42 0.47 12.42
N VAL A 99 13.93 0.78 11.22
CA VAL A 99 13.87 -0.13 10.09
C VAL A 99 15.04 0.15 9.16
N GLN A 100 15.83 -0.88 8.89
CA GLN A 100 17.00 -0.84 8.02
C GLN A 100 17.15 -2.17 7.27
N PRO A 101 17.92 -2.22 6.17
CA PRO A 101 18.22 -3.47 5.47
C PRO A 101 18.66 -4.58 6.41
N MET A 102 18.03 -5.75 6.31
CA MET A 102 18.42 -6.92 7.10
C MET A 102 19.74 -7.51 6.56
N PRO A 103 20.51 -8.25 7.38
CA PRO A 103 21.82 -8.78 6.96
C PRO A 103 21.81 -9.55 5.62
N PRO A 104 20.80 -10.38 5.28
CA PRO A 104 20.76 -11.06 3.98
C PRO A 104 20.59 -10.14 2.76
N TYR A 105 20.17 -8.88 2.96
CA TYR A 105 19.88 -7.92 1.90
C TYR A 105 20.79 -6.68 1.94
N ALA A 106 21.55 -6.48 3.02
CA ALA A 106 22.51 -5.41 3.15
C ALA A 106 23.71 -5.64 2.23
N ARG A 107 24.15 -4.58 1.54
CA ARG A 107 25.30 -4.60 0.62
C ARG A 107 26.57 -4.12 1.30
N GLY A 108 26.46 -3.20 2.26
CA GLY A 108 27.59 -2.66 3.01
C GLY A 108 28.54 -1.76 2.19
N ASP A 109 28.17 -1.41 0.96
CA ASP A 109 28.95 -0.56 0.03
C ASP A 109 28.52 0.92 0.05
N GLY A 110 27.64 1.29 0.97
CA GLY A 110 27.06 2.63 1.08
C GLY A 110 25.86 2.89 0.15
N SER A 111 25.45 1.91 -0.67
CA SER A 111 24.24 2.00 -1.52
C SER A 111 22.96 1.48 -0.85
N ASP A 112 23.06 1.03 0.40
CA ASP A 112 21.94 0.54 1.19
C ASP A 112 20.92 1.64 1.48
N LEU A 113 19.63 1.26 1.48
CA LEU A 113 18.58 2.19 1.91
C LEU A 113 18.85 2.65 3.35
N PRO A 114 18.77 3.97 3.63
CA PRO A 114 19.14 4.49 4.95
C PRO A 114 18.17 3.97 6.02
N PRO A 115 18.63 3.82 7.27
CA PRO A 115 17.75 3.48 8.39
C PRO A 115 16.71 4.58 8.59
N VAL A 116 15.48 4.20 8.95
CA VAL A 116 14.42 5.15 9.31
C VAL A 116 13.76 4.71 10.61
N ARG A 117 13.40 5.66 11.48
CA ARG A 117 12.50 5.38 12.59
C ARG A 117 11.07 5.38 12.07
N TYR A 118 10.31 4.31 12.34
CA TYR A 118 8.99 4.11 11.74
C TYR A 118 8.00 5.24 12.07
N GLY A 119 8.00 5.75 13.31
CA GLY A 119 7.14 6.85 13.73
C GLY A 119 7.37 8.14 12.94
N ASP A 120 8.63 8.44 12.61
CA ASP A 120 8.97 9.63 11.81
C ASP A 120 8.54 9.46 10.36
N TRP A 121 8.81 8.28 9.77
CA TRP A 121 8.36 7.93 8.43
C TRP A 121 6.83 8.01 8.30
N HIS A 122 6.13 7.39 9.24
CA HIS A 122 4.67 7.40 9.31
C HIS A 122 4.14 8.83 9.40
N HIS A 123 4.71 9.68 10.26
CA HIS A 123 4.31 11.08 10.39
C HIS A 123 4.46 11.84 9.07
N VAL A 124 5.59 11.69 8.37
CA VAL A 124 5.82 12.31 7.06
C VAL A 124 4.76 11.87 6.05
N LYS A 125 4.52 10.56 5.93
CA LYS A 125 3.56 10.00 4.98
C LYS A 125 2.12 10.46 5.26
N THR A 126 1.68 10.44 6.52
CA THR A 126 0.36 10.94 6.89
C THR A 126 0.20 12.44 6.63
N SER A 127 1.26 13.22 6.87
CA SER A 127 1.24 14.66 6.64
C SER A 127 1.20 15.02 5.15
N LEU A 128 1.64 14.13 4.26
CA LEU A 128 1.49 14.28 2.81
C LEU A 128 0.10 13.86 2.35
N ALA A 129 -0.43 12.75 2.89
CA ALA A 129 -1.73 12.20 2.48
C ALA A 129 -2.93 13.07 2.90
N PHE A 130 -2.82 13.81 4.00
CA PHE A 130 -3.92 14.60 4.56
C PHE A 130 -3.65 16.10 4.62
N ARG A 131 -2.57 16.58 4.00
CA ARG A 131 -2.39 18.03 3.84
C ARG A 131 -3.52 18.57 2.97
N ARG A 132 -4.30 19.50 3.53
CA ARG A 132 -5.22 20.31 2.73
C ARG A 132 -4.38 21.15 1.76
N GLN A 133 -4.60 20.97 0.46
CA GLN A 133 -4.27 21.99 -0.53
C GLN A 133 -5.31 23.10 -0.47
#